data_AF-A0A7X8CLW7-F1
#
_entry.id   AF-A0A7X8CLW7-F1
#
_cell.length_a   1.000
_cell.length_b   1.000
_cell.length_c   1.000
_cell.angle_alpha   90.00
_cell.angle_beta   90.00
_cell.angle_gamma   90.00
#
_symmetry.space_group_name_H-M   'P 1'
#
loop_
_entity.id
_entity.type
_entity.pdbx_description
1 polymer ?
#
loop_
_entity_poly.entity_id
_entity_poly.type
_entity_poly.pdbx_seq_one_letter_code
_entity_poly.pdbx_strand_id
1 'polypeptide(L)' 'REKELFFDSMIDIPQWHQAIKNALENYMPDEEEEKIGVCPKCGKKVSPDFKLCPYCGCRLS' A
#
# COMPACT_ATOMS: atom_id res chain seq x y z
N ARG A 1 1.93 2.57 -38.93
CA ARG A 1 0.51 2.78 -38.55
C ARG A 1 0.25 1.82 -37.41
N GLU A 2 0.75 2.20 -36.26
CA GLU A 2 0.78 1.36 -35.07
C GLU A 2 -0.65 1.27 -34.57
N LYS A 3 -1.17 0.05 -34.53
CA LYS A 3 -2.45 -0.23 -33.90
C LYS A 3 -2.22 -0.10 -32.41
N GLU A 4 -2.27 1.13 -31.91
CA GLU A 4 -2.49 1.39 -30.50
C GLU A 4 -3.74 0.59 -30.14
N LEU A 5 -3.51 -0.46 -29.34
CA LEU A 5 -4.54 -1.37 -28.92
C LEU A 5 -5.54 -0.55 -28.13
N PHE A 6 -6.67 -0.30 -28.80
CA PHE A 6 -7.84 0.41 -28.34
C PHE A 6 -8.45 -0.38 -27.17
N PHE A 7 -7.81 -0.30 -26.00
CA PHE A 7 -8.41 -0.64 -24.71
C PHE A 7 -9.29 0.55 -24.26
N ASP A 8 -9.98 1.16 -25.22
CA ASP A 8 -10.71 2.43 -25.13
C ASP A 8 -12.21 2.15 -24.99
N SER A 9 -12.52 1.19 -24.11
CA SER A 9 -13.88 0.97 -23.66
C SER A 9 -13.82 0.73 -22.16
N MET A 10 -14.20 1.78 -21.43
CA MET A 10 -14.59 1.81 -20.00
C MET A 10 -13.70 2.57 -19.03
N ILE A 11 -12.58 3.19 -19.44
CA ILE A 11 -11.85 4.12 -18.57
C ILE A 11 -11.60 5.42 -19.32
N ASP A 12 -12.42 6.45 -19.03
CA ASP A 12 -12.14 7.83 -19.45
C ASP A 12 -10.88 8.30 -18.71
N ILE A 13 -9.73 8.14 -19.38
CA ILE A 13 -8.40 8.45 -18.85
C ILE A 13 -8.33 9.89 -18.30
N PRO A 14 -8.87 10.93 -18.97
CA PRO A 14 -8.97 12.27 -18.40
C PRO A 14 -9.74 12.35 -17.07
N GLN A 15 -10.90 11.71 -16.96
CA GLN A 15 -11.68 11.68 -15.72
C GLN A 15 -10.97 10.90 -14.62
N TRP A 16 -10.31 9.80 -14.94
CA TRP A 16 -9.52 9.03 -13.97
C TRP A 16 -8.34 9.85 -13.44
N HIS A 17 -7.62 10.56 -14.31
CA HIS A 17 -6.56 11.48 -13.89
C HIS A 17 -7.08 12.58 -12.96
N GLN A 18 -8.25 13.16 -13.24
CA GLN A 18 -8.86 14.18 -12.38
C GLN A 18 -9.30 13.60 -11.03
N ALA A 19 -9.89 12.40 -11.03
CA ALA A 19 -10.30 11.72 -9.81
C ALA A 19 -9.10 11.40 -8.90
N ILE A 20 -7.96 10.98 -9.47
CA ILE A 20 -6.72 10.76 -8.71
C ILE A 20 -6.22 12.06 -8.09
N LYS A 21 -6.16 13.15 -8.86
CA LYS A 21 -5.72 14.46 -8.34
C LYS A 21 -6.56 14.89 -7.14
N ASN A 22 -7.89 14.85 -7.27
CA ASN A 22 -8.80 15.21 -6.20
C ASN A 22 -8.62 14.30 -4.97
N ALA A 23 -8.44 12.99 -5.17
CA ALA A 23 -8.23 12.05 -4.06
C ALA A 23 -6.93 12.34 -3.29
N LEU A 24 -5.84 12.68 -4.00
CA LEU A 24 -4.57 13.06 -3.36
C LEU A 24 -4.67 14.38 -2.60
N GLU A 25 -5.36 15.38 -3.16
CA GLU A 25 -5.57 16.68 -2.49
C GLU A 25 -6.43 16.57 -1.22
N ASN A 26 -7.37 15.61 -1.19
CA ASN A 26 -8.26 15.37 -0.05
C ASN A 26 -7.79 14.21 0.85
N TYR A 27 -6.63 13.61 0.56
CA TYR A 27 -6.09 12.54 1.41
C TYR A 27 -5.59 13.15 2.71
N MET A 28 -6.37 12.94 3.78
CA MET A 28 -5.92 13.17 5.15
C MET A 28 -5.29 11.86 5.61
N PRO A 29 -3.98 11.81 5.92
CA PRO A 29 -3.39 10.62 6.49
C PRO A 29 -4.03 10.38 7.86
N ASP A 30 -4.56 9.18 8.07
CA ASP A 30 -4.93 8.73 9.40
C ASP A 30 -3.64 8.64 10.22
N GLU A 31 -3.51 9.43 11.29
CA GLU A 31 -2.41 9.33 12.27
C GLU A 31 -2.61 8.07 13.11
N GLU A 32 -2.62 6.90 12.45
CA GLU A 32 -2.64 5.63 13.14
C GLU A 32 -1.21 5.37 13.58
N GLU A 33 -0.94 5.70 14.86
CA GLU A 33 0.35 5.56 15.52
C GLU A 33 0.83 4.11 15.35
N GLU A 34 1.66 3.88 14.31
CA GLU A 34 2.17 2.56 13.96
C GLU A 34 3.01 2.04 15.13
N LYS A 35 2.39 1.22 15.97
CA LYS A 35 3.09 0.51 17.04
C LYS A 35 4.14 -0.36 16.36
N ILE A 36 5.40 -0.19 16.71
CA ILE A 36 6.49 -1.01 16.17
C ILE A 36 6.99 -1.90 17.29
N GLY A 37 6.79 -3.21 17.11
CA GLY A 37 7.36 -4.26 17.95
C GLY A 37 8.76 -4.67 17.50
N VAL A 38 9.39 -5.54 18.28
CA VAL A 38 10.67 -6.16 17.93
C VAL A 38 10.51 -7.67 17.95
N CYS A 39 10.98 -8.33 16.89
CA CYS A 39 10.98 -9.76 16.81
C CYS A 39 11.91 -10.36 17.88
N PRO A 40 11.42 -11.25 18.77
CA PRO A 40 12.24 -11.82 19.83
C PRO A 40 13.30 -12.81 19.31
N LYS A 41 13.14 -13.33 18.09
CA LYS A 41 14.09 -14.30 17.51
C LYS A 41 15.25 -13.63 16.76
N CYS A 42 14.98 -12.56 16.00
CA CYS A 42 15.98 -11.94 15.14
C CYS A 42 16.30 -10.47 15.48
N GLY A 43 15.57 -9.87 16.43
CA GLY A 43 15.80 -8.50 16.89
C GLY A 43 15.40 -7.40 15.89
N LYS A 44 14.81 -7.76 14.74
CA LYS A 44 14.34 -6.76 13.77
C LYS A 44 13.01 -6.14 14.21
N LYS A 45 12.85 -4.86 13.90
CA LYS A 45 11.61 -4.12 14.07
C LYS A 45 10.54 -4.70 13.14
N VAL A 46 9.37 -4.97 13.69
CA VAL A 46 8.23 -5.56 12.98
C VAL A 46 6.96 -4.93 13.52
N SER A 47 5.96 -4.69 12.66
CA SER A 47 4.63 -4.32 13.16
C SER A 47 4.05 -5.48 14.02
N PRO A 48 3.39 -5.18 15.15
CA PRO A 48 2.74 -6.16 16.01
C PRO A 48 1.55 -6.85 15.31
N ASP A 49 1.03 -6.29 14.22
CA ASP A 49 -0.04 -6.89 13.42
C ASP A 49 0.44 -8.12 12.64
N PHE A 50 1.75 -8.27 12.46
CA PHE A 50 2.31 -9.45 11.82
C PHE A 50 2.23 -10.67 12.72
N LYS A 51 1.60 -11.75 12.22
CA LYS A 51 1.60 -13.07 12.88
C LYS A 51 2.93 -13.82 12.73
N LEU A 52 3.71 -13.48 11.71
CA LEU A 52 4.99 -14.09 11.37
C LEU A 52 6.00 -13.00 11.05
N CYS A 53 7.22 -13.13 11.56
CA CYS A 53 8.29 -12.21 11.25
C CYS A 53 8.67 -12.32 9.76
N PRO A 54 8.55 -11.24 8.96
CA PRO A 54 8.87 -11.27 7.52
C PRO A 54 10.36 -11.51 7.25
N TYR A 55 11.21 -11.32 8.24
CA TYR A 55 12.66 -11.46 8.09
C TYR A 55 13.20 -12.85 8.46
N CYS A 56 12.53 -13.57 9.35
CA CYS A 56 13.05 -14.86 9.85
C CYS A 56 12.00 -15.97 9.98
N GLY A 57 10.74 -15.69 9.64
CA GLY A 57 9.65 -16.66 9.60
C GLY A 57 9.19 -17.19 10.95
N CYS A 58 9.64 -16.63 12.09
CA CYS A 58 9.15 -17.07 13.39
C CYS A 58 7.75 -16.50 13.67
N ARG A 59 6.94 -17.26 14.41
CA ARG A 59 5.66 -16.77 14.90
C ARG A 59 5.89 -15.64 15.91
N LEU A 60 5.24 -14.51 15.66
CA LEU A 60 5.14 -13.40 16.60
C LEU A 60 3.89 -13.68 17.45
N SER A 61 4.07 -13.66 18.76
CA SER A 61 3.06 -14.01 19.77
C SER A 61 2.78 -12.82 20.67
#